data_AF-A0A960K5V3-F1
#
_entry.id   AF-A0A960K5V3-F1
#
_cell.length_a   1.000
_cell.length_b   1.000
_cell.length_c   1.000
_cell.angle_alpha   90.00
_cell.angle_beta   90.00
_cell.angle_gamma   90.00
#
_symmetry.space_group_name_H-M   'P 1'
#
loop_
_entity.id
_entity.type
_entity.pdbx_description
1 polymer ?
#
loop_
_entity_poly.entity_id
_entity_poly.type
_entity_poly.pdbx_seq_one_letter_code
_entity_poly.pdbx_strand_id
1 'polypeptide(L)'
;ADSWSGAAVIHAVAAGADIVLLPPDPVVAVQSLIRGVAEGQLTEERLDRSVTRILEAKARLGLQDKRIVDPEALGRFVARPEDLARAKEITESSLTLLRNEGGLIPFAAEEPLRLLHLVLASDRRERERLDAAGAALARRRVDVETHVLWPTMSEETLETIFRQAADSTHVVVSLFPKGRSSVVPRAQERLIRRLVEEGRNPIVLAFSSPYLLSEIPEVPAFLCAYGPLPSNQEAAVAALFGEVDVRGKLPVTLPGLYPYGHGLELARRKMTLEDLTEGASPEAAGVRPGGLEAVDRILEGFLEQKAFPGAVLAVGLRGKLIHLKAVGKLTYDEDARPVAPNTVYDLASLTKVVSTTLVILKLVERGDLDVQDHVHALLPGFARKGATARERRWRRTIRVEHLLRHNAGFPAWRPLYRRGRGLSGIVAAAAAVPLASRPGVKTLY
;
A
#
# COMPACT_ATOMS: atom_id res chain seq x y z
N ALA A 1 -20.44 -45.03 -8.31
CA ALA A 1 -19.48 -44.45 -7.33
C ALA A 1 -18.65 -45.56 -6.66
N ASP A 2 -18.57 -46.74 -7.29
CA ASP A 2 -18.14 -48.00 -6.66
C ASP A 2 -16.71 -48.42 -7.04
N SER A 3 -15.92 -47.51 -7.64
CA SER A 3 -14.55 -47.79 -8.08
C SER A 3 -13.50 -47.71 -6.96
N TRP A 4 -13.87 -47.19 -5.79
CA TRP A 4 -13.05 -47.22 -4.57
C TRP A 4 -13.47 -48.41 -3.71
N SER A 5 -13.18 -49.61 -4.21
CA SER A 5 -13.37 -50.85 -3.45
C SER A 5 -12.07 -51.21 -2.71
N GLY A 6 -12.18 -52.08 -1.71
CA GLY A 6 -11.02 -52.71 -1.07
C GLY A 6 -10.00 -53.29 -2.05
N ALA A 7 -10.44 -53.72 -3.23
CA ALA A 7 -9.57 -54.20 -4.30
C ALA A 7 -8.62 -53.13 -4.84
N ALA A 8 -9.04 -51.86 -4.93
CA ALA A 8 -8.16 -50.77 -5.36
C ALA A 8 -6.99 -50.56 -4.38
N VAL A 9 -7.26 -50.72 -3.08
CA VAL A 9 -6.25 -50.65 -2.01
C VAL A 9 -5.24 -51.79 -2.15
N ILE A 10 -5.73 -53.02 -2.34
CA ILE A 10 -4.90 -54.21 -2.55
C ILE A 10 -4.01 -54.03 -3.78
N HIS A 11 -4.59 -53.63 -4.92
CA HIS A 11 -3.85 -53.41 -6.16
C HIS A 11 -2.80 -52.30 -6.03
N ALA A 12 -3.12 -51.18 -5.38
CA ALA A 12 -2.17 -50.10 -5.17
C ALA A 12 -0.95 -50.55 -4.36
N VAL A 13 -1.18 -51.30 -3.27
CA VAL A 13 -0.10 -51.82 -2.42
C VAL A 13 0.70 -52.89 -3.17
N ALA A 14 0.04 -53.80 -3.89
CA ALA A 14 0.68 -54.81 -4.71
C ALA A 14 1.59 -54.17 -5.79
N ALA A 15 1.13 -53.07 -6.39
CA ALA A 15 1.88 -52.31 -7.39
C ALA A 15 3.08 -51.52 -6.84
N GLY A 16 3.24 -51.42 -5.52
CA GLY A 16 4.39 -50.75 -4.91
C GLY A 16 4.07 -49.52 -4.05
N ALA A 17 2.80 -49.14 -3.89
CA ALA A 17 2.45 -48.08 -2.96
C ALA A 17 2.71 -48.52 -1.52
N ASP A 18 3.42 -47.69 -0.75
CA ASP A 18 3.78 -48.00 0.63
C ASP A 18 2.79 -47.38 1.65
N ILE A 19 2.15 -46.26 1.29
CA ILE A 19 1.14 -45.57 2.13
C ILE A 19 -0.12 -45.31 1.29
N VAL A 20 -1.28 -45.64 1.87
CA VAL A 20 -2.60 -45.32 1.31
C VAL A 20 -3.11 -44.05 1.99
N LEU A 21 -3.05 -42.92 1.28
CA LEU A 21 -3.39 -41.60 1.84
C LEU A 21 -4.87 -41.25 1.59
N LEU A 22 -5.56 -40.80 2.64
CA LEU A 22 -6.97 -40.36 2.61
C LEU A 22 -7.93 -41.35 1.93
N PRO A 23 -7.93 -42.65 2.31
CA PRO A 23 -8.96 -43.57 1.82
C PRO A 23 -10.35 -43.08 2.27
N PRO A 24 -11.42 -43.26 1.46
CA PRO A 24 -12.79 -42.89 1.83
C PRO A 24 -13.24 -43.53 3.14
N ASP A 25 -12.85 -44.79 3.36
CA ASP A 25 -13.00 -45.49 4.64
C ASP A 25 -11.66 -46.18 5.00
N PRO A 26 -10.95 -45.69 6.04
CA PRO A 26 -9.67 -46.27 6.45
C PRO A 26 -9.82 -47.66 7.06
N VAL A 27 -10.96 -47.98 7.69
CA VAL A 27 -11.20 -49.30 8.28
C VAL A 27 -11.36 -50.33 7.17
N VAL A 28 -12.18 -50.02 6.16
CA VAL A 28 -12.33 -50.89 4.97
C VAL A 28 -10.99 -51.06 4.26
N ALA A 29 -10.20 -50.00 4.11
CA ALA A 29 -8.88 -50.10 3.48
C ALA A 29 -7.94 -51.06 4.22
N VAL A 30 -7.86 -50.97 5.55
CA VAL A 30 -7.03 -51.87 6.39
C VAL A 30 -7.54 -53.31 6.31
N GLN A 31 -8.85 -53.52 6.48
CA GLN A 31 -9.45 -54.86 6.41
C GLN A 31 -9.24 -55.51 5.04
N SER A 32 -9.27 -54.71 3.97
CA SER A 32 -9.03 -55.20 2.61
C SER A 32 -7.59 -55.66 2.41
N LEU A 33 -6.60 -54.98 3.00
CA LEU A 33 -5.20 -55.44 2.96
C LEU A 33 -5.02 -56.74 3.75
N ILE A 34 -5.61 -56.84 4.96
CA ILE A 34 -5.57 -58.06 5.77
C ILE A 34 -6.17 -59.24 4.99
N ARG A 35 -7.35 -59.02 4.40
CA ARG A 35 -8.03 -60.01 3.57
C ARG A 35 -7.21 -60.37 2.33
N GLY A 36 -6.64 -59.37 1.65
CA GLY A 36 -5.79 -59.57 0.48
C GLY A 36 -4.60 -60.47 0.76
N VAL A 37 -4.00 -60.38 1.96
CA VAL A 37 -2.96 -61.33 2.39
C VAL A 37 -3.53 -62.72 2.64
N ALA A 38 -4.61 -62.81 3.43
CA ALA A 38 -5.25 -64.08 3.78
C ALA A 38 -5.72 -64.87 2.54
N GLU A 39 -6.14 -64.18 1.49
CA GLU A 39 -6.58 -64.76 0.21
C GLU A 39 -5.46 -64.91 -0.82
N GLY A 40 -4.20 -64.58 -0.48
CA GLY A 40 -3.04 -64.73 -1.36
C GLY A 40 -2.94 -63.69 -2.49
N GLN A 41 -3.75 -62.63 -2.45
CA GLN A 41 -3.70 -61.50 -3.39
C GLN A 41 -2.53 -60.54 -3.09
N LEU A 42 -2.00 -60.57 -1.87
CA LEU A 42 -0.80 -59.86 -1.41
C LEU A 42 0.08 -60.81 -0.61
N THR A 43 1.40 -60.68 -0.76
CA THR A 43 2.34 -61.40 0.10
C THR A 43 2.66 -60.59 1.35
N GLU A 44 2.90 -61.25 2.48
CA GLU A 44 3.40 -60.59 3.70
C GLU A 44 4.71 -59.85 3.43
N GLU A 45 5.63 -60.45 2.67
CA GLU A 45 6.89 -59.83 2.26
C GLU A 45 6.71 -58.49 1.50
N ARG A 46 5.62 -58.35 0.73
CA ARG A 46 5.30 -57.09 0.06
C ARG A 46 4.90 -56.03 1.08
N LEU A 47 4.09 -56.39 2.09
CA LEU A 47 3.70 -55.50 3.17
C LEU A 47 4.90 -55.13 4.05
N ASP A 48 5.71 -56.10 4.46
CA ASP A 48 6.89 -55.90 5.30
C ASP A 48 7.87 -54.91 4.68
N ARG A 49 8.03 -54.94 3.36
CA ARG A 49 8.84 -53.98 2.62
C ARG A 49 8.30 -52.56 2.73
N SER A 50 6.98 -52.37 2.62
CA SER A 50 6.33 -51.07 2.82
C SER A 50 6.52 -50.57 4.25
N VAL A 51 6.23 -51.45 5.22
CA VAL A 51 6.35 -51.15 6.65
C VAL A 51 7.79 -50.78 7.01
N THR A 52 8.77 -51.55 6.54
CA THR A 52 10.20 -51.28 6.75
C THR A 52 10.58 -49.90 6.24
N ARG A 53 10.20 -49.52 5.01
CA ARG A 53 10.48 -48.17 4.47
C ARG A 53 9.86 -47.05 5.32
N ILE A 54 8.63 -47.25 5.80
CA ILE A 54 7.95 -46.27 6.67
C ILE A 54 8.67 -46.17 8.01
N LEU A 55 9.04 -47.29 8.61
CA LEU A 55 9.74 -47.32 9.90
C LEU A 55 11.15 -46.73 9.77
N GLU A 56 11.88 -47.01 8.70
CA GLU A 56 13.16 -46.38 8.40
C GLU A 56 13.03 -44.87 8.24
N ALA A 57 11.99 -44.38 7.55
CA ALA A 57 11.74 -42.95 7.42
C ALA A 57 11.47 -42.31 8.80
N LYS A 58 10.67 -42.96 9.66
CA LYS A 58 10.45 -42.53 11.05
C LYS A 58 11.75 -42.53 11.87
N ALA A 59 12.59 -43.55 11.67
CA ALA A 59 13.87 -43.68 12.34
C ALA A 59 14.86 -42.57 11.95
N ARG A 60 14.95 -42.25 10.65
CA ARG A 60 15.78 -41.14 10.12
C ARG A 60 15.37 -39.78 10.68
N LEU A 61 14.08 -39.60 10.99
CA LEU A 61 13.55 -38.41 11.63
C LEU A 61 13.71 -38.42 13.17
N GLY A 62 14.22 -39.51 13.76
CA GLY A 62 14.39 -39.65 15.21
C GLY A 62 13.08 -39.77 15.98
N LEU A 63 11.98 -40.16 15.33
CA LEU A 63 10.65 -40.18 15.95
C LEU A 63 10.48 -41.26 17.02
N GLN A 64 11.36 -42.26 17.06
CA GLN A 64 11.44 -43.23 18.16
C GLN A 64 11.86 -42.57 19.48
N ASP A 65 12.68 -41.50 19.41
CA ASP A 65 13.22 -40.80 20.57
C ASP A 65 12.48 -39.49 20.87
N LYS A 66 12.10 -38.75 19.82
CA LYS A 66 11.42 -37.44 19.91
C LYS A 66 10.22 -37.37 18.97
N ARG A 67 9.07 -37.86 19.45
CA ARG A 67 7.79 -37.86 18.71
C ARG A 67 6.86 -36.67 19.00
N ILE A 68 7.13 -35.89 20.04
CA ILE A 68 6.27 -34.79 20.48
C ILE A 68 7.04 -33.47 20.39
N VAL A 69 6.33 -32.41 20.05
CA VAL A 69 6.83 -31.03 19.99
C VAL A 69 6.10 -30.17 21.02
N ASP A 70 6.72 -29.07 21.44
CA ASP A 70 6.10 -28.05 22.29
C ASP A 70 5.32 -27.04 21.41
N PRO A 71 3.98 -27.02 21.46
CA PRO A 71 3.20 -26.07 20.68
C PRO A 71 3.40 -24.61 21.11
N GLU A 72 3.76 -24.36 22.37
CA GLU A 72 3.96 -23.00 22.89
C GLU A 72 5.22 -22.35 22.31
N ALA A 73 6.19 -23.16 21.88
CA ALA A 73 7.41 -22.70 21.24
C ALA A 73 7.22 -22.27 19.77
N LEU A 74 6.09 -22.58 19.13
CA LEU A 74 5.89 -22.35 17.69
C LEU A 74 6.09 -20.89 17.27
N GLY A 75 5.65 -19.94 18.10
CA GLY A 75 5.79 -18.50 17.82
C GLY A 75 7.24 -18.01 17.74
N ARG A 76 8.21 -18.82 18.20
CA ARG A 76 9.65 -18.53 18.08
C ARG A 76 10.23 -18.93 16.71
N PHE A 77 9.54 -19.81 15.97
CA PHE A 77 10.05 -20.42 14.74
C PHE A 77 9.18 -20.14 13.51
N VAL A 78 7.90 -19.84 13.71
CA VAL A 78 6.93 -19.60 12.62
C VAL A 78 6.62 -18.10 12.55
N ALA A 79 6.54 -17.57 11.32
CA ALA A 79 6.21 -16.17 11.05
C ALA A 79 7.14 -15.17 11.77
N ARG A 80 8.43 -15.51 11.89
CA ARG A 80 9.42 -14.58 12.42
C ARG A 80 9.53 -13.35 11.51
N PRO A 81 9.88 -12.16 12.04
CA PRO A 81 9.99 -10.95 11.24
C PRO A 81 10.87 -11.12 9.99
N GLU A 82 11.98 -11.86 10.09
CA GLU A 82 12.86 -12.18 8.98
C GLU A 82 12.20 -13.08 7.91
N ASP A 83 11.39 -14.05 8.33
CA ASP A 83 10.68 -14.95 7.41
C ASP A 83 9.59 -14.18 6.65
N LEU A 84 8.87 -13.29 7.35
CA LEU A 84 7.85 -12.42 6.75
C LEU A 84 8.45 -11.41 5.78
N ALA A 85 9.59 -10.80 6.14
CA ALA A 85 10.32 -9.90 5.25
C ALA A 85 10.81 -10.62 3.99
N ARG A 86 11.35 -11.83 4.14
CA ARG A 86 11.78 -12.68 3.02
C ARG A 86 10.60 -13.12 2.15
N ALA A 87 9.48 -13.49 2.74
CA ALA A 87 8.26 -13.84 2.01
C ALA A 87 7.73 -12.65 1.20
N LYS A 88 7.79 -11.44 1.76
CA LYS A 88 7.43 -10.19 1.06
C LYS A 88 8.35 -9.96 -0.14
N GLU A 89 9.66 -10.04 0.05
CA GLU A 89 10.66 -9.88 -1.02
C GLU A 89 10.44 -10.87 -2.17
N ILE A 90 10.22 -12.15 -1.85
CA ILE A 90 9.92 -13.21 -2.84
C ILE A 90 8.64 -12.87 -3.60
N THR A 91 7.60 -12.44 -2.88
CA THR A 91 6.31 -12.11 -3.48
C THR A 91 6.43 -10.93 -4.45
N GLU A 92 7.07 -9.84 -4.03
CA GLU A 92 7.30 -8.65 -4.86
C GLU A 92 8.13 -8.98 -6.10
N SER A 93 9.19 -9.78 -5.93
CA SER A 93 10.05 -10.19 -7.05
C SER A 93 9.37 -11.15 -8.03
N SER A 94 8.31 -11.85 -7.59
CA SER A 94 7.56 -12.81 -8.42
C SER A 94 6.53 -12.14 -9.34
N LEU A 95 6.16 -10.89 -9.06
CA LEU A 95 5.16 -10.17 -9.84
C LEU A 95 5.58 -10.10 -11.31
N THR A 96 4.69 -10.52 -12.21
CA THR A 96 4.96 -10.59 -13.65
C THR A 96 3.93 -9.77 -14.41
N LEU A 97 4.36 -8.66 -15.01
CA LEU A 97 3.51 -7.78 -15.81
C LEU A 97 3.48 -8.28 -17.26
N LEU A 98 2.33 -8.74 -17.74
CA LEU A 98 2.22 -9.30 -19.10
C LEU A 98 1.87 -8.26 -20.14
N ARG A 99 1.08 -7.27 -19.74
CA ARG A 99 0.59 -6.19 -20.59
C ARG A 99 0.35 -4.92 -19.78
N ASN A 100 0.61 -3.77 -20.39
CA ASN A 100 0.40 -2.44 -19.79
C ASN A 100 0.25 -1.39 -20.89
N GLU A 101 -0.76 -1.54 -21.74
CA GLU A 101 -1.04 -0.62 -22.83
C GLU A 101 -1.34 0.79 -22.30
N GLY A 102 -0.81 1.82 -22.95
CA GLY A 102 -0.98 3.21 -22.53
C GLY A 102 -0.29 3.58 -21.22
N GLY A 103 0.47 2.68 -20.60
CA GLY A 103 1.15 2.96 -19.32
C GLY A 103 0.19 3.14 -18.14
N LEU A 104 -0.91 2.36 -18.11
CA LEU A 104 -1.94 2.42 -17.07
C LEU A 104 -1.41 2.24 -15.65
N ILE A 105 -0.31 1.50 -15.49
CA ILE A 105 0.43 1.40 -14.22
C ILE A 105 1.92 1.76 -14.40
N PRO A 106 2.59 2.34 -13.37
CA PRO A 106 2.01 2.75 -12.10
C PRO A 106 1.13 4.01 -12.21
N PHE A 107 0.08 4.09 -11.39
CA PHE A 107 -0.83 5.23 -11.31
C PHE A 107 -0.09 6.54 -11.10
N ALA A 108 -0.47 7.58 -11.85
CA ALA A 108 -0.07 8.95 -11.61
C ALA A 108 -0.78 9.51 -10.36
N ALA A 109 -0.27 9.18 -9.18
CA ALA A 109 -0.82 9.62 -7.89
C ALA A 109 -0.68 11.14 -7.64
N GLU A 110 -0.09 11.87 -8.58
CA GLU A 110 -0.07 13.32 -8.63
C GLU A 110 -1.46 13.91 -8.95
N GLU A 111 -2.31 13.13 -9.65
CA GLU A 111 -3.69 13.48 -9.97
C GLU A 111 -4.69 12.82 -9.00
N PRO A 112 -5.88 13.41 -8.78
CA PRO A 112 -6.92 12.78 -7.96
C PRO A 112 -7.34 11.42 -8.53
N LEU A 113 -7.09 10.35 -7.78
CA LEU A 113 -7.50 9.00 -8.14
C LEU A 113 -8.88 8.67 -7.56
N ARG A 114 -9.80 8.26 -8.44
CA ARG A 114 -11.06 7.58 -8.10
C ARG A 114 -11.05 6.18 -8.69
N LEU A 115 -10.99 5.17 -7.84
CA LEU A 115 -10.81 3.77 -8.23
C LEU A 115 -12.11 2.98 -8.04
N LEU A 116 -12.55 2.29 -9.08
CA LEU A 116 -13.50 1.19 -8.94
C LEU A 116 -12.72 -0.12 -8.86
N HIS A 117 -12.82 -0.80 -7.72
CA HIS A 117 -12.15 -2.07 -7.48
C HIS A 117 -13.16 -3.22 -7.50
N LEU A 118 -13.06 -4.08 -8.52
CA LEU A 118 -13.93 -5.23 -8.71
C LEU A 118 -13.19 -6.51 -8.32
N VAL A 119 -13.63 -7.16 -7.25
CA VAL A 119 -13.08 -8.45 -6.81
C VAL A 119 -13.96 -9.56 -7.38
N LEU A 120 -13.51 -10.22 -8.43
CA LEU A 120 -14.24 -11.31 -9.08
C LEU A 120 -13.76 -12.64 -8.50
N ALA A 121 -14.60 -13.25 -7.65
CA ALA A 121 -14.28 -14.50 -6.97
C ALA A 121 -15.21 -15.63 -7.43
N SER A 122 -14.68 -16.87 -7.49
CA SER A 122 -15.43 -18.04 -7.95
C SER A 122 -15.98 -18.94 -6.83
N ASP A 123 -15.43 -18.87 -5.61
CA ASP A 123 -15.82 -19.72 -4.49
C ASP A 123 -16.15 -18.87 -3.26
N ARG A 124 -17.42 -18.90 -2.83
CA ARG A 124 -17.88 -18.13 -1.66
C ARG A 124 -17.20 -18.55 -0.35
N ARG A 125 -16.64 -19.76 -0.30
CA ARG A 125 -15.91 -20.28 0.86
C ARG A 125 -14.55 -19.61 1.05
N GLU A 126 -14.02 -18.94 0.03
CA GLU A 126 -12.75 -18.23 0.09
C GLU A 126 -12.89 -16.74 0.40
N ARG A 127 -14.09 -16.29 0.81
CA ARG A 127 -14.40 -14.87 1.05
C ARG A 127 -13.39 -14.17 1.97
N GLU A 128 -12.94 -14.83 3.04
CA GLU A 128 -11.98 -14.27 4.01
C GLU A 128 -10.61 -13.95 3.40
N ARG A 129 -10.30 -14.51 2.22
CA ARG A 129 -9.04 -14.29 1.51
C ARG A 129 -9.10 -13.11 0.55
N LEU A 130 -10.25 -12.46 0.36
CA LEU A 130 -10.46 -11.48 -0.72
C LEU A 130 -10.14 -10.03 -0.31
N ASP A 131 -9.98 -9.76 0.98
CA ASP A 131 -10.01 -8.38 1.51
C ASP A 131 -8.68 -7.64 1.41
N ALA A 132 -7.55 -8.36 1.28
CA ALA A 132 -6.23 -7.76 1.44
C ALA A 132 -5.91 -6.72 0.36
N ALA A 133 -6.32 -6.93 -0.90
CA ALA A 133 -6.15 -5.95 -1.97
C ALA A 133 -6.96 -4.67 -1.70
N GLY A 134 -8.23 -4.81 -1.31
CA GLY A 134 -9.09 -3.68 -0.94
C GLY A 134 -8.54 -2.90 0.26
N ALA A 135 -8.09 -3.61 1.29
CA ALA A 135 -7.45 -3.00 2.46
C ALA A 135 -6.14 -2.27 2.09
N ALA A 136 -5.33 -2.84 1.20
CA ALA A 136 -4.11 -2.21 0.72
C ALA A 136 -4.42 -0.92 -0.08
N LEU A 137 -5.45 -0.93 -0.93
CA LEU A 137 -5.90 0.27 -1.65
C LEU A 137 -6.36 1.36 -0.66
N ALA A 138 -7.18 1.01 0.33
CA ALA A 138 -7.67 1.95 1.34
C ALA A 138 -6.55 2.60 2.17
N ARG A 139 -5.47 1.87 2.48
CA ARG A 139 -4.30 2.41 3.22
C ARG A 139 -3.63 3.58 2.49
N ARG A 140 -3.76 3.66 1.16
CA ARG A 140 -3.19 4.76 0.34
C ARG A 140 -4.04 6.02 0.33
N ARG A 141 -5.20 6.00 1.02
CA ARG A 141 -6.12 7.15 1.16
C ARG A 141 -6.57 7.75 -0.18
N VAL A 142 -6.73 6.89 -1.17
CA VAL A 142 -7.37 7.21 -2.45
C VAL A 142 -8.88 6.96 -2.35
N ASP A 143 -9.66 7.65 -3.17
CA ASP A 143 -11.09 7.38 -3.30
C ASP A 143 -11.26 6.02 -3.99
N VAL A 144 -11.77 5.02 -3.27
CA VAL A 144 -11.91 3.65 -3.76
C VAL A 144 -13.24 3.06 -3.36
N GLU A 145 -13.98 2.59 -4.35
CA GLU A 145 -15.19 1.80 -4.15
C GLU A 145 -14.92 0.35 -4.53
N THR A 146 -15.17 -0.59 -3.60
CA THR A 146 -14.86 -2.01 -3.80
C THR A 146 -16.13 -2.87 -3.83
N HIS A 147 -16.27 -3.71 -4.86
CA HIS A 147 -17.35 -4.69 -5.00
C HIS A 147 -16.81 -6.10 -5.09
N VAL A 148 -17.38 -7.02 -4.30
CA VAL A 148 -17.09 -8.46 -4.39
C VAL A 148 -18.18 -9.16 -5.20
N LEU A 149 -17.81 -9.65 -6.37
CA LEU A 149 -18.70 -10.19 -7.39
C LEU A 149 -18.51 -11.69 -7.57
N TRP A 150 -19.62 -12.40 -7.68
CA TRP A 150 -19.67 -13.86 -7.79
C TRP A 150 -19.94 -14.29 -9.23
N PRO A 151 -19.84 -15.59 -9.58
CA PRO A 151 -20.14 -16.06 -10.93
C PRO A 151 -21.59 -15.80 -11.38
N THR A 152 -22.48 -15.54 -10.43
CA THR A 152 -23.86 -15.11 -10.66
C THR A 152 -24.03 -13.68 -10.13
N MET A 153 -24.46 -12.77 -11.00
CA MET A 153 -24.69 -11.34 -10.71
C MET A 153 -26.07 -10.96 -11.24
N SER A 154 -26.77 -10.05 -10.56
CA SER A 154 -28.02 -9.47 -11.08
C SER A 154 -27.72 -8.37 -12.10
N GLU A 155 -28.67 -8.10 -13.01
CA GLU A 155 -28.57 -6.98 -13.95
C GLU A 155 -28.43 -5.63 -13.21
N GLU A 156 -29.15 -5.43 -12.10
CA GLU A 156 -29.01 -4.23 -11.25
C GLU A 156 -27.58 -4.03 -10.71
N THR A 157 -26.92 -5.12 -10.34
CA THR A 157 -25.52 -5.08 -9.90
C THR A 157 -24.62 -4.63 -11.07
N LEU A 158 -24.84 -5.20 -12.26
CA LEU A 158 -24.09 -4.84 -13.46
C LEU A 158 -24.28 -3.36 -13.83
N GLU A 159 -25.52 -2.88 -13.85
CA GLU A 159 -25.84 -1.46 -14.12
C GLU A 159 -25.15 -0.51 -13.14
N THR A 160 -25.12 -0.89 -11.85
CA THR A 160 -24.42 -0.11 -10.81
C THR A 160 -22.91 -0.04 -11.09
N ILE A 161 -22.30 -1.18 -11.42
CA ILE A 161 -20.87 -1.26 -11.77
C ILE A 161 -20.55 -0.38 -12.97
N PHE A 162 -21.35 -0.43 -14.05
CA PHE A 162 -21.08 0.37 -15.25
C PHE A 162 -21.22 1.87 -14.99
N ARG A 163 -22.21 2.27 -14.17
CA ARG A 163 -22.35 3.67 -13.74
C ARG A 163 -21.11 4.15 -12.97
N GLN A 164 -20.65 3.36 -12.00
CA GLN A 164 -19.47 3.69 -11.21
C GLN A 164 -18.18 3.65 -12.04
N ALA A 165 -18.08 2.75 -13.01
CA ALA A 165 -16.95 2.68 -13.93
C ALA A 165 -16.87 3.93 -14.82
N ALA A 166 -18.02 4.52 -15.18
CA ALA A 166 -18.07 5.77 -15.93
C ALA A 166 -17.54 6.97 -15.12
N ASP A 167 -17.79 6.99 -13.81
CA ASP A 167 -17.36 8.06 -12.90
C ASP A 167 -15.93 7.89 -12.36
N SER A 168 -15.36 6.68 -12.51
CA SER A 168 -14.04 6.34 -12.00
C SER A 168 -12.92 6.74 -12.97
N THR A 169 -11.76 7.09 -12.40
CA THR A 169 -10.54 7.35 -13.19
C THR A 169 -9.87 6.05 -13.65
N HIS A 170 -9.95 5.00 -12.84
CA HIS A 170 -9.37 3.69 -13.14
C HIS A 170 -10.29 2.59 -12.63
N VAL A 171 -10.29 1.46 -13.35
CA VAL A 171 -10.97 0.23 -12.92
C VAL A 171 -9.92 -0.84 -12.67
N VAL A 172 -9.88 -1.35 -11.44
CA VAL A 172 -8.98 -2.44 -11.03
C VAL A 172 -9.79 -3.70 -10.83
N VAL A 173 -9.40 -4.80 -11.46
CA VAL A 173 -10.09 -6.08 -11.40
C VAL A 173 -9.20 -7.12 -10.74
N SER A 174 -9.58 -7.58 -9.54
CA SER A 174 -8.90 -8.64 -8.82
C SER A 174 -9.55 -9.99 -9.11
N LEU A 175 -8.85 -10.89 -9.81
CA LEU A 175 -9.36 -12.20 -10.22
C LEU A 175 -8.93 -13.33 -9.28
N PHE A 176 -9.92 -13.99 -8.68
CA PHE A 176 -9.78 -15.16 -7.82
C PHE A 176 -10.59 -16.34 -8.39
N PRO A 177 -10.01 -17.15 -9.29
CA PRO A 177 -10.69 -18.34 -9.79
C PRO A 177 -10.77 -19.42 -8.71
N LYS A 178 -11.57 -20.45 -8.96
CA LYS A 178 -11.74 -21.56 -8.02
C LYS A 178 -10.45 -22.40 -7.96
N GLY A 179 -9.76 -22.38 -6.82
CA GLY A 179 -8.53 -23.16 -6.62
C GLY A 179 -7.42 -22.77 -7.62
N ARG A 180 -6.91 -23.75 -8.38
CA ARG A 180 -5.91 -23.52 -9.44
C ARG A 180 -6.52 -23.45 -10.85
N SER A 181 -7.82 -23.22 -10.95
CA SER A 181 -8.49 -23.05 -12.24
C SER A 181 -7.88 -21.90 -13.04
N SER A 182 -7.78 -22.09 -14.34
CA SER A 182 -7.37 -21.04 -15.31
C SER A 182 -8.56 -20.50 -16.11
N VAL A 183 -9.78 -20.78 -15.66
CA VAL A 183 -11.02 -20.39 -16.34
C VAL A 183 -11.65 -19.22 -15.58
N VAL A 184 -12.01 -18.18 -16.32
CA VAL A 184 -12.84 -17.07 -15.82
C VAL A 184 -14.31 -17.46 -16.03
N PRO A 185 -15.17 -17.43 -15.00
CA PRO A 185 -16.60 -17.66 -15.18
C PRO A 185 -17.22 -16.73 -16.23
N ARG A 186 -18.02 -17.27 -17.15
CA ARG A 186 -18.57 -16.53 -18.31
C ARG A 186 -19.21 -15.18 -17.99
N ALA A 187 -19.92 -15.06 -16.86
CA ALA A 187 -20.53 -13.79 -16.48
C ALA A 187 -19.49 -12.73 -16.08
N GLN A 188 -18.43 -13.14 -15.40
CA GLN A 188 -17.30 -12.29 -15.01
C GLN A 188 -16.44 -11.93 -16.22
N GLU A 189 -16.22 -12.88 -17.12
CA GLU A 189 -15.58 -12.65 -18.42
C GLU A 189 -16.32 -11.56 -19.20
N ARG A 190 -17.63 -11.72 -19.43
CA ARG A 190 -18.47 -10.73 -20.13
C ARG A 190 -18.43 -9.34 -19.49
N LEU A 191 -18.42 -9.26 -18.16
CA LEU A 191 -18.28 -7.98 -17.45
C LEU A 191 -16.96 -7.29 -17.81
N ILE A 192 -15.84 -8.02 -17.79
CA ILE A 192 -14.52 -7.48 -18.15
C ILE A 192 -14.51 -7.04 -19.62
N ARG A 193 -15.00 -7.88 -20.53
CA ARG A 193 -15.05 -7.55 -21.97
C ARG A 193 -15.82 -6.25 -22.22
N ARG A 194 -17.00 -6.12 -21.60
CA ARG A 194 -17.82 -4.91 -21.74
C ARG A 194 -17.14 -3.66 -21.17
N LEU A 195 -16.41 -3.77 -20.06
CA LEU A 195 -15.60 -2.65 -19.54
C LEU A 195 -14.53 -2.20 -20.54
N VAL A 196 -13.90 -3.15 -21.26
CA VAL A 196 -12.95 -2.84 -22.35
C VAL A 196 -13.67 -2.16 -23.51
N GLU A 197 -14.81 -2.70 -23.97
CA GLU A 197 -15.60 -2.15 -25.07
C GLU A 197 -16.11 -0.72 -24.79
N GLU A 198 -16.45 -0.40 -23.53
CA GLU A 198 -16.85 0.94 -23.09
C GLU A 198 -15.65 1.89 -22.83
N GLY A 199 -14.43 1.45 -23.15
CA GLY A 199 -13.20 2.23 -23.03
C GLY A 199 -12.75 2.49 -21.59
N ARG A 200 -13.18 1.67 -20.62
CA ARG A 200 -12.84 1.84 -19.19
C ARG A 200 -11.42 1.34 -18.86
N ASN A 201 -10.79 0.60 -19.78
CA ASN A 201 -9.42 0.10 -19.69
C ASN A 201 -9.08 -0.60 -18.35
N PRO A 202 -9.75 -1.72 -18.02
CA PRO A 202 -9.55 -2.40 -16.75
C PRO A 202 -8.13 -2.93 -16.59
N ILE A 203 -7.58 -2.77 -15.38
CA ILE A 203 -6.29 -3.31 -14.96
C ILE A 203 -6.55 -4.59 -14.17
N VAL A 204 -6.12 -5.73 -14.72
CA VAL A 204 -6.40 -7.04 -14.14
C VAL A 204 -5.24 -7.52 -13.27
N LEU A 205 -5.55 -7.85 -12.02
CA LEU A 205 -4.68 -8.52 -11.06
C LEU A 205 -5.06 -10.01 -10.97
N ALA A 206 -4.19 -10.90 -11.41
CA ALA A 206 -4.44 -12.35 -11.39
C ALA A 206 -3.80 -13.02 -10.16
N PHE A 207 -4.63 -13.47 -9.22
CA PHE A 207 -4.20 -14.10 -7.96
C PHE A 207 -4.11 -15.64 -8.04
N SER A 208 -3.68 -16.16 -9.19
CA SER A 208 -3.51 -17.62 -9.41
C SER A 208 -2.67 -17.94 -10.65
N SER A 209 -3.29 -17.97 -11.83
CA SER A 209 -2.73 -18.51 -13.06
C SER A 209 -2.57 -17.43 -14.14
N PRO A 210 -1.42 -17.38 -14.85
CA PRO A 210 -1.25 -16.46 -15.98
C PRO A 210 -2.16 -16.82 -17.16
N TYR A 211 -2.64 -18.07 -17.24
CA TYR A 211 -3.52 -18.53 -18.32
C TYR A 211 -4.88 -17.84 -18.32
N LEU A 212 -5.28 -17.18 -17.22
CA LEU A 212 -6.51 -16.36 -17.19
C LEU A 212 -6.52 -15.27 -18.26
N LEU A 213 -5.34 -14.76 -18.69
CA LEU A 213 -5.26 -13.80 -19.79
C LEU A 213 -5.78 -14.39 -21.11
N SER A 214 -5.70 -15.69 -21.32
CA SER A 214 -6.20 -16.37 -22.53
C SER A 214 -7.73 -16.30 -22.65
N GLU A 215 -8.43 -16.18 -21.52
CA GLU A 215 -9.90 -16.06 -21.48
C GLU A 215 -10.37 -14.63 -21.72
N ILE A 216 -9.49 -13.63 -21.55
CA ILE A 216 -9.75 -12.19 -21.69
C ILE A 216 -8.58 -11.50 -22.41
N PRO A 217 -8.21 -11.96 -23.63
CA PRO A 217 -6.97 -11.54 -24.31
C PRO A 217 -6.96 -10.08 -24.76
N GLU A 218 -8.06 -9.34 -24.63
CA GLU A 218 -8.22 -7.93 -25.01
C GLU A 218 -7.93 -6.93 -23.88
N VAL A 219 -7.74 -7.37 -22.63
CA VAL A 219 -7.55 -6.42 -21.51
C VAL A 219 -6.25 -5.64 -21.66
N PRO A 220 -6.22 -4.32 -21.44
CA PRO A 220 -5.04 -3.50 -21.75
C PRO A 220 -3.93 -3.64 -20.72
N ALA A 221 -4.23 -4.01 -19.47
CA ALA A 221 -3.23 -4.25 -18.44
C ALA A 221 -3.51 -5.55 -17.65
N PHE A 222 -2.46 -6.36 -17.47
CA PHE A 222 -2.57 -7.66 -16.79
C PHE A 222 -1.31 -7.97 -15.97
N LEU A 223 -1.46 -8.07 -14.66
CA LEU A 223 -0.39 -8.36 -13.70
C LEU A 223 -0.66 -9.72 -13.01
N CYS A 224 0.30 -10.63 -13.08
CA CYS A 224 0.26 -11.92 -12.36
C CYS A 224 0.89 -11.79 -10.98
N ALA A 225 0.11 -12.12 -9.95
CA ALA A 225 0.57 -12.22 -8.56
C ALA A 225 0.63 -13.66 -8.03
N TYR A 226 0.22 -14.65 -8.85
CA TYR A 226 0.40 -16.10 -8.67
C TYR A 226 -0.21 -16.77 -7.43
N GLY A 227 -0.82 -16.02 -6.51
CA GLY A 227 -1.46 -16.61 -5.34
C GLY A 227 -2.43 -15.65 -4.65
N PRO A 228 -3.35 -16.19 -3.84
CA PRO A 228 -4.39 -15.39 -3.17
C PRO A 228 -4.00 -14.92 -1.77
N LEU A 229 -2.78 -15.18 -1.29
CA LEU A 229 -2.39 -14.79 0.07
C LEU A 229 -2.36 -13.26 0.21
N PRO A 230 -2.54 -12.72 1.44
CA PRO A 230 -2.48 -11.28 1.67
C PRO A 230 -1.21 -10.63 1.13
N SER A 231 -0.05 -11.28 1.25
CA SER A 231 1.23 -10.78 0.71
C SER A 231 1.19 -10.60 -0.82
N ASN A 232 0.59 -11.53 -1.57
CA ASN A 232 0.45 -11.43 -3.02
C ASN A 232 -0.43 -10.24 -3.43
N GLN A 233 -1.54 -10.06 -2.71
CA GLN A 233 -2.46 -8.95 -2.92
C GLN A 233 -1.84 -7.59 -2.60
N GLU A 234 -1.16 -7.49 -1.47
CA GLU A 234 -0.47 -6.27 -1.06
C GLU A 234 0.65 -5.89 -2.03
N ALA A 235 1.43 -6.86 -2.50
CA ALA A 235 2.47 -6.63 -3.49
C ALA A 235 1.90 -6.19 -4.85
N ALA A 236 0.81 -6.82 -5.31
CA ALA A 236 0.14 -6.42 -6.56
C ALA A 236 -0.37 -4.98 -6.48
N VAL A 237 -0.97 -4.58 -5.36
CA VAL A 237 -1.38 -3.18 -5.15
C VAL A 237 -0.16 -2.26 -5.06
N ALA A 238 0.94 -2.66 -4.40
CA ALA A 238 2.16 -1.87 -4.38
C ALA A 238 2.71 -1.59 -5.79
N ALA A 239 2.62 -2.57 -6.70
CA ALA A 239 3.00 -2.39 -8.10
C ALA A 239 2.11 -1.37 -8.83
N LEU A 240 0.80 -1.33 -8.55
CA LEU A 240 -0.10 -0.33 -9.12
C LEU A 240 0.33 1.11 -8.80
N PHE A 241 0.95 1.34 -7.64
CA PHE A 241 1.43 2.66 -7.23
C PHE A 241 2.93 2.87 -7.49
N GLY A 242 3.60 1.89 -8.12
CA GLY A 242 5.03 1.97 -8.43
C GLY A 242 5.91 1.90 -7.19
N GLU A 243 5.45 1.31 -6.09
CA GLU A 243 6.22 1.22 -4.85
C GLU A 243 7.27 0.10 -4.88
N VAL A 244 7.08 -0.87 -5.78
CA VAL A 244 7.94 -2.03 -5.97
C VAL A 244 8.38 -2.16 -7.42
N ASP A 245 9.53 -2.78 -7.62
CA ASP A 245 9.96 -3.18 -8.96
C ASP A 245 9.16 -4.40 -9.42
N VAL A 246 8.70 -4.41 -10.67
CA VAL A 246 8.11 -5.59 -11.30
C VAL A 246 9.07 -6.10 -12.35
N ARG A 247 9.61 -7.30 -12.12
CA ARG A 247 10.64 -7.91 -12.97
C ARG A 247 10.41 -9.40 -13.23
N GLY A 248 9.34 -9.97 -12.69
CA GLY A 248 9.01 -11.37 -12.89
C GLY A 248 8.80 -11.68 -14.36
N LYS A 249 9.07 -12.94 -14.72
CA LYS A 249 8.97 -13.46 -16.08
C LYS A 249 8.09 -14.71 -16.05
N LEU A 250 7.33 -14.93 -17.11
CA LEU A 250 6.43 -16.06 -17.22
C LEU A 250 7.18 -17.40 -17.04
N PRO A 251 6.75 -18.28 -16.12
CA PRO A 251 7.32 -19.60 -15.96
C PRO A 251 6.73 -20.63 -16.96
N VAL A 252 5.83 -20.20 -17.83
CA VAL A 252 5.09 -21.03 -18.81
C VAL A 252 4.90 -20.25 -20.11
N THR A 253 4.62 -20.96 -21.20
CA THR A 253 4.17 -20.32 -22.45
C THR A 253 2.65 -20.13 -22.40
N LEU A 254 2.15 -18.97 -22.85
CA LEU A 254 0.74 -18.72 -23.12
C LEU A 254 0.50 -18.81 -24.64
N PRO A 255 -0.01 -19.95 -25.15
CA PRO A 255 -0.15 -20.18 -26.59
C PRO A 255 -0.96 -19.06 -27.27
N GLY A 256 -0.41 -18.52 -28.36
CA GLY A 256 -1.05 -17.43 -29.12
C GLY A 256 -0.90 -16.03 -28.51
N LEU A 257 -0.29 -15.90 -27.32
CA LEU A 257 -0.10 -14.61 -26.64
C LEU A 257 1.39 -14.32 -26.38
N TYR A 258 2.02 -15.07 -25.47
CA TYR A 258 3.38 -14.77 -24.99
C TYR A 258 4.19 -16.04 -24.74
N PRO A 259 5.50 -16.05 -25.08
CA PRO A 259 6.38 -17.18 -24.81
C PRO A 259 6.77 -17.28 -23.32
N TYR A 260 7.32 -18.44 -22.94
CA TYR A 260 8.08 -18.58 -21.68
C TYR A 260 9.12 -17.47 -21.55
N GLY A 261 9.29 -16.92 -20.34
CA GLY A 261 10.23 -15.85 -20.07
C GLY A 261 9.74 -14.44 -20.43
N HIS A 262 8.54 -14.29 -21.02
CA HIS A 262 7.96 -12.96 -21.25
C HIS A 262 7.56 -12.27 -19.94
N GLY A 263 7.74 -10.96 -19.87
CA GLY A 263 7.34 -10.12 -18.75
C GLY A 263 7.92 -8.72 -18.90
N LEU A 264 7.04 -7.72 -18.89
CA LEU A 264 7.40 -6.31 -18.94
C LEU A 264 8.08 -5.89 -17.64
N GLU A 265 9.02 -4.96 -17.74
CA GLU A 265 9.70 -4.40 -16.58
C GLU A 265 9.02 -3.09 -16.17
N LEU A 266 8.72 -3.00 -14.88
CA LEU A 266 8.21 -1.78 -14.26
C LEU A 266 9.18 -1.37 -13.17
N ALA A 267 9.91 -0.29 -13.38
CA ALA A 267 10.77 0.26 -12.35
C ALA A 267 9.92 0.88 -11.24
N ARG A 268 10.31 0.65 -9.98
CA ARG A 268 9.72 1.37 -8.86
C ARG A 268 9.91 2.87 -9.05
N ARG A 269 8.87 3.67 -8.74
CA ARG A 269 8.98 5.12 -8.61
C ARG A 269 9.92 5.42 -7.45
N LYS A 270 11.08 5.96 -7.78
CA LYS A 270 12.05 6.38 -6.78
C LYS A 270 11.46 7.58 -6.01
N MET A 271 11.16 7.38 -4.73
CA MET A 271 10.86 8.47 -3.78
C MET A 271 12.13 9.24 -3.37
N THR A 272 13.18 9.17 -4.18
CA THR A 272 14.45 9.88 -4.00
C THR A 272 14.54 10.91 -5.10
N LEU A 273 14.81 12.16 -4.72
CA LEU A 273 15.11 13.21 -5.68
C LEU A 273 16.41 12.86 -6.43
N GLU A 274 16.47 13.13 -7.73
CA GLU A 274 17.72 13.09 -8.50
C GLU A 274 18.66 14.18 -7.96
N ASP A 275 19.86 13.80 -7.53
CA ASP A 275 20.79 14.75 -6.93
C ASP A 275 21.46 15.59 -8.03
N LEU A 276 21.16 16.89 -8.03
CA LEU A 276 21.77 17.88 -8.91
C LEU A 276 22.65 18.86 -8.14
N THR A 277 22.90 18.62 -6.85
CA THR A 277 23.80 19.46 -6.05
C THR A 277 25.25 19.33 -6.52
N GLU A 278 25.59 18.25 -7.22
CA GLU A 278 26.89 18.03 -7.86
C GLU A 278 26.79 18.20 -9.39
N GLY A 279 27.08 19.40 -9.88
CA GLY A 279 27.40 19.64 -11.30
C GLY A 279 26.29 20.19 -12.21
N ALA A 280 25.08 20.43 -11.70
CA ALA A 280 24.03 21.13 -12.45
C ALA A 280 23.67 22.47 -11.80
N SER A 281 23.37 23.48 -12.63
CA SER A 281 23.02 24.80 -12.13
C SER A 281 21.52 24.84 -11.73
N PRO A 282 21.16 25.36 -10.54
CA PRO A 282 19.77 25.53 -10.11
C PRO A 282 18.89 26.32 -11.11
N GLU A 283 19.50 27.18 -11.93
CA GLU A 283 18.85 27.91 -13.02
C GLU A 283 18.31 26.97 -14.11
N ALA A 284 18.99 25.85 -14.38
CA ALA A 284 18.49 24.83 -15.31
C ALA A 284 17.19 24.17 -14.80
N ALA A 285 16.93 24.22 -13.49
CA ALA A 285 15.67 23.80 -12.88
C ALA A 285 14.61 24.91 -12.84
N GLY A 286 14.90 26.11 -13.36
CA GLY A 286 14.00 27.26 -13.41
C GLY A 286 14.04 28.16 -12.18
N VAL A 287 15.05 28.01 -11.32
CA VAL A 287 15.26 28.91 -10.18
C VAL A 287 15.87 30.23 -10.69
N ARG A 288 15.43 31.36 -10.13
CA ARG A 288 16.00 32.66 -10.48
C ARG A 288 17.46 32.73 -10.00
N PRO A 289 18.37 33.36 -10.76
CA PRO A 289 19.75 33.58 -10.31
C PRO A 289 19.79 34.24 -8.93
N GLY A 290 20.63 33.76 -8.02
CA GLY A 290 20.73 34.29 -6.65
C GLY A 290 19.63 33.84 -5.69
N GLY A 291 18.67 33.04 -6.17
CA GLY A 291 17.49 32.64 -5.40
C GLY A 291 17.81 31.73 -4.22
N LEU A 292 18.69 30.75 -4.39
CA LEU A 292 19.07 29.83 -3.31
C LEU A 292 20.00 30.51 -2.30
N GLU A 293 20.87 31.41 -2.76
CA GLU A 293 21.72 32.24 -1.91
C GLU A 293 20.90 33.17 -1.02
N ALA A 294 19.75 33.64 -1.50
CA ALA A 294 18.81 34.38 -0.67
C ALA A 294 18.20 33.51 0.44
N VAL A 295 17.87 32.25 0.14
CA VAL A 295 17.38 31.30 1.15
C VAL A 295 18.47 30.96 2.17
N ASP A 296 19.70 30.77 1.71
CA ASP A 296 20.86 30.54 2.58
C ASP A 296 21.09 31.68 3.56
N ARG A 297 21.03 32.93 3.09
CA ARG A 297 21.15 34.11 3.97
C ARG A 297 20.05 34.16 5.03
N ILE A 298 18.82 33.72 4.70
CA ILE A 298 17.73 33.62 5.68
C ILE A 298 18.07 32.56 6.73
N LEU A 299 18.58 31.40 6.29
CA LEU A 299 18.96 30.30 7.17
C LEU A 299 20.11 30.71 8.12
N GLU A 300 21.12 31.41 7.59
CA GLU A 300 22.23 31.98 8.36
C GLU A 300 21.76 33.05 9.36
N GLY A 301 20.86 33.95 8.93
CA GLY A 301 20.26 34.94 9.83
C GLY A 301 19.49 34.32 11.00
N PHE A 302 18.88 33.15 10.81
CA PHE A 302 18.24 32.41 11.92
C PHE A 302 19.26 31.82 12.90
N LEU A 303 20.45 31.43 12.43
CA LEU A 303 21.54 31.01 13.33
C LEU A 303 22.05 32.19 14.17
N GLU A 304 22.28 33.35 13.53
CA GLU A 304 22.72 34.56 14.23
C GLU A 304 21.74 35.00 15.32
N GLN A 305 20.43 34.87 15.03
CA GLN A 305 19.36 35.17 15.97
C GLN A 305 19.15 34.07 17.03
N LYS A 306 19.94 32.98 16.99
CA LYS A 306 19.77 31.80 17.85
C LYS A 306 18.35 31.26 17.84
N ALA A 307 17.72 31.22 16.66
CA ALA A 307 16.42 30.57 16.48
C ALA A 307 16.53 29.05 16.59
N PHE A 308 17.66 28.49 16.12
CA PHE A 308 18.08 27.10 16.29
C PHE A 308 19.62 27.01 16.24
N PRO A 309 20.25 26.00 16.86
CA PRO A 309 21.71 25.85 16.87
C PRO A 309 22.26 25.36 15.51
N GLY A 310 21.44 24.70 14.72
CA GLY A 310 21.79 24.17 13.42
C GLY A 310 20.58 23.62 12.66
N ALA A 311 20.71 23.46 11.34
CA ALA A 311 19.65 23.02 10.46
C ALA A 311 20.20 22.35 9.19
N VAL A 312 19.36 21.52 8.56
CA VAL A 312 19.57 21.05 7.19
C VAL A 312 18.42 21.55 6.31
N LEU A 313 18.75 22.21 5.21
CA LEU A 313 17.81 22.65 4.18
C LEU A 313 17.96 21.77 2.95
N ALA A 314 16.86 21.15 2.52
CA ALA A 314 16.77 20.44 1.25
C ALA A 314 15.69 21.10 0.37
N VAL A 315 16.03 21.41 -0.88
CA VAL A 315 15.07 21.96 -1.87
C VAL A 315 14.89 20.97 -3.00
N GLY A 316 13.71 20.36 -3.04
CA GLY A 316 13.27 19.50 -4.14
C GLY A 316 12.41 20.27 -5.14
N LEU A 317 12.75 20.19 -6.43
CA LEU A 317 11.97 20.78 -7.51
C LEU A 317 11.86 19.79 -8.68
N ARG A 318 10.63 19.43 -9.05
CA ARG A 318 10.34 18.51 -10.18
C ARG A 318 11.13 17.20 -10.11
N GLY A 319 11.15 16.57 -8.93
CA GLY A 319 11.85 15.31 -8.71
C GLY A 319 13.37 15.43 -8.59
N LYS A 320 13.94 16.64 -8.58
CA LYS A 320 15.38 16.91 -8.45
C LYS A 320 15.72 17.60 -7.13
N LEU A 321 16.79 17.20 -6.47
CA LEU A 321 17.36 17.88 -5.31
C LEU A 321 18.33 18.92 -5.84
N ILE A 322 17.90 20.18 -5.79
CA ILE A 322 18.64 21.29 -6.40
C ILE A 322 19.44 22.09 -5.36
N HIS A 323 19.22 21.81 -4.08
CA HIS A 323 19.96 22.43 -2.98
C HIS A 323 19.93 21.53 -1.75
N LEU A 324 21.09 21.30 -1.14
CA LEU A 324 21.23 20.60 0.13
C LEU A 324 22.30 21.29 0.97
N LYS A 325 21.90 21.99 2.03
CA LYS A 325 22.82 22.75 2.88
C LYS A 325 22.63 22.40 4.34
N ALA A 326 23.71 22.02 5.01
CA ALA A 326 23.79 21.89 6.46
C ALA A 326 24.46 23.13 7.04
N VAL A 327 23.91 23.68 8.12
CA VAL A 327 24.46 24.86 8.80
C VAL A 327 24.42 24.68 10.33
N GLY A 328 25.35 25.33 11.02
CA GLY A 328 25.40 25.36 12.48
C GLY A 328 25.88 24.05 13.13
N LYS A 329 25.49 23.87 14.40
CA LYS A 329 25.89 22.77 15.28
C LYS A 329 24.67 22.07 15.89
N LEU A 330 24.87 20.89 16.46
CA LEU A 330 23.79 20.12 17.10
C LEU A 330 23.21 20.81 18.34
N THR A 331 24.04 21.53 19.09
CA THR A 331 23.66 22.33 20.26
C THR A 331 24.36 23.69 20.22
N TYR A 332 24.05 24.59 21.16
CA TYR A 332 24.70 25.90 21.27
C TYR A 332 26.08 25.84 21.96
N ASP A 333 26.50 24.68 22.46
CA ASP A 333 27.76 24.53 23.17
C ASP A 333 28.94 24.79 22.22
N GLU A 334 30.03 25.36 22.74
CA GLU A 334 31.21 25.67 21.94
C GLU A 334 31.78 24.40 21.26
N ASP A 335 31.72 23.27 21.97
CA ASP A 335 32.30 21.99 21.56
C ASP A 335 31.32 21.14 20.73
N ALA A 336 30.11 21.65 20.47
CA ALA A 336 29.06 20.90 19.80
C ALA A 336 29.46 20.51 18.36
N ARG A 337 29.12 19.27 17.98
CA ARG A 337 29.42 18.76 16.64
C ARG A 337 28.67 19.57 15.58
N PRO A 338 29.27 19.78 14.39
CA PRO A 338 28.58 20.43 13.28
C PRO A 338 27.43 19.57 12.78
N VAL A 339 26.41 20.22 12.23
CA VAL A 339 25.34 19.54 11.48
C VAL A 339 25.91 19.02 10.16
N ALA A 340 25.52 17.82 9.77
CA ALA A 340 25.78 17.22 8.47
C ALA A 340 24.47 16.95 7.73
N PRO A 341 24.46 16.83 6.37
CA PRO A 341 23.23 16.59 5.62
C PRO A 341 22.46 15.33 6.04
N ASN A 342 23.16 14.33 6.61
CA ASN A 342 22.58 13.09 7.13
C ASN A 342 22.34 13.12 8.65
N THR A 343 22.41 14.29 9.31
CA THR A 343 22.06 14.44 10.72
C THR A 343 20.60 14.06 10.93
N VAL A 344 20.36 13.16 11.86
CA VAL A 344 19.02 12.69 12.23
C VAL A 344 18.44 13.62 13.30
N TYR A 345 17.22 14.09 13.08
CA TYR A 345 16.47 14.93 14.01
C TYR A 345 15.21 14.22 14.49
N ASP A 346 14.83 14.48 15.74
CA ASP A 346 13.51 14.09 16.23
C ASP A 346 12.41 14.85 15.48
N LEU A 347 11.38 14.14 15.05
CA LEU A 347 10.25 14.73 14.36
C LEU A 347 9.24 15.31 15.36
N ALA A 348 9.01 16.62 15.27
CA ALA A 348 8.03 17.32 16.09
C ALA A 348 7.20 18.32 15.27
N SER A 349 5.92 18.50 15.64
CA SER A 349 5.03 19.52 15.06
C SER A 349 4.85 19.51 13.54
N LEU A 350 4.92 18.34 12.89
CA LEU A 350 4.84 18.22 11.43
C LEU A 350 3.54 18.74 10.81
N THR A 351 2.39 18.62 11.51
CA THR A 351 1.07 19.00 10.98
C THR A 351 1.02 20.43 10.44
N LYS A 352 1.78 21.37 11.01
CA LYS A 352 1.81 22.76 10.53
C LYS A 352 2.36 22.82 9.11
N VAL A 353 3.50 22.18 8.87
CA VAL A 353 4.21 22.22 7.59
C VAL A 353 3.56 21.30 6.56
N VAL A 354 3.23 20.05 6.94
CA VAL A 354 2.74 19.04 5.98
C VAL A 354 1.24 19.10 5.73
N SER A 355 0.48 19.87 6.53
CA SER A 355 -0.96 20.02 6.34
C SER A 355 -1.35 21.49 6.23
N THR A 356 -1.19 22.28 7.29
CA THR A 356 -1.68 23.68 7.30
C THR A 356 -1.04 24.52 6.20
N THR A 357 0.30 24.50 6.07
CA THR A 357 1.01 25.26 5.04
C THR A 357 0.60 24.83 3.64
N LEU A 358 0.51 23.52 3.36
CA LEU A 358 0.12 23.02 2.04
C LEU A 358 -1.32 23.41 1.67
N VAL A 359 -2.26 23.34 2.62
CA VAL A 359 -3.65 23.77 2.40
C VAL A 359 -3.70 25.26 2.08
N ILE A 360 -2.98 26.10 2.83
CA ILE A 360 -2.90 27.54 2.57
C ILE A 360 -2.29 27.83 1.20
N LEU A 361 -1.18 27.18 0.84
CA LEU A 361 -0.55 27.34 -0.47
C LEU A 361 -1.51 26.99 -1.61
N LYS A 362 -2.27 25.90 -1.50
CA LYS A 362 -3.30 25.52 -2.49
C LYS A 362 -4.43 26.53 -2.59
N LEU A 363 -4.89 27.09 -1.47
CA LEU A 363 -5.93 28.13 -1.49
C LEU A 363 -5.42 29.43 -2.15
N VAL A 364 -4.17 29.80 -1.87
CA VAL A 364 -3.52 30.96 -2.50
C VAL A 364 -3.35 30.74 -4.00
N GLU A 365 -2.88 29.57 -4.43
CA GLU A 365 -2.73 29.20 -5.84
C GLU A 365 -4.05 29.29 -6.61
N ARG A 366 -5.16 28.92 -5.98
CA ARG A 366 -6.51 28.99 -6.57
C ARG A 366 -7.11 30.40 -6.55
N GLY A 367 -6.52 31.34 -5.83
CA GLY A 367 -7.09 32.67 -5.59
C GLY A 367 -8.22 32.70 -4.56
N ASP A 368 -8.44 31.60 -3.82
CA ASP A 368 -9.46 31.49 -2.78
C ASP A 368 -9.06 32.19 -1.46
N LEU A 369 -7.78 32.53 -1.31
CA LEU A 369 -7.20 33.14 -0.11
C LEU A 369 -5.98 33.99 -0.48
N ASP A 370 -5.88 35.22 0.02
CA ASP A 370 -4.61 35.96 0.08
C ASP A 370 -4.06 35.89 1.51
N VAL A 371 -2.74 35.69 1.67
CA VAL A 371 -2.11 35.75 2.99
C VAL A 371 -2.21 37.14 3.62
N GLN A 372 -2.45 38.17 2.81
CA GLN A 372 -2.74 39.53 3.23
C GLN A 372 -4.21 39.73 3.66
N ASP A 373 -5.09 38.75 3.46
CA ASP A 373 -6.49 38.89 3.85
C ASP A 373 -6.65 39.10 5.35
N HIS A 374 -7.60 39.96 5.70
CA HIS A 374 -7.96 40.17 7.08
C HIS A 374 -8.77 38.97 7.60
N VAL A 375 -8.38 38.45 8.77
CA VAL A 375 -9.03 37.26 9.35
C VAL A 375 -10.53 37.48 9.59
N HIS A 376 -10.95 38.70 9.88
CA HIS A 376 -12.37 39.00 10.09
C HIS A 376 -13.22 39.00 8.81
N ALA A 377 -12.61 39.02 7.62
CA ALA A 377 -13.30 38.82 6.35
C ALA A 377 -13.60 37.33 6.14
N LEU A 378 -12.66 36.46 6.52
CA LEU A 378 -12.78 35.01 6.42
C LEU A 378 -13.64 34.40 7.54
N LEU A 379 -13.58 34.98 8.73
CA LEU A 379 -14.31 34.54 9.92
C LEU A 379 -15.22 35.67 10.43
N PRO A 380 -16.46 35.78 9.92
CA PRO A 380 -17.41 36.79 10.35
C PRO A 380 -17.59 36.81 11.87
N GLY A 381 -17.48 38.00 12.47
CA GLY A 381 -17.60 38.17 13.92
C GLY A 381 -16.29 37.98 14.71
N PHE A 382 -15.19 37.54 14.10
CA PHE A 382 -13.88 37.39 14.75
C PHE A 382 -13.43 38.67 15.48
N ALA A 383 -13.56 39.83 14.84
CA ALA A 383 -13.17 41.11 15.44
C ALA A 383 -14.03 41.48 16.68
N ARG A 384 -15.29 41.03 16.73
CA ARG A 384 -16.22 41.33 17.84
C ARG A 384 -15.90 40.51 19.10
N LYS A 385 -15.14 39.40 18.97
CA LYS A 385 -14.77 38.53 20.11
C LYS A 385 -13.78 39.14 21.09
N GLY A 386 -13.17 40.29 20.76
CA GLY A 386 -12.30 40.99 21.71
C GLY A 386 -13.07 41.53 22.92
N ALA A 387 -12.59 41.24 24.13
CA ALA A 387 -13.24 41.63 25.37
C ALA A 387 -13.23 43.17 25.55
N THR A 388 -12.14 43.82 25.14
CA THR A 388 -11.97 45.27 25.26
C THR A 388 -12.07 45.98 23.90
N ALA A 389 -12.40 47.28 23.90
CA ALA A 389 -12.41 48.10 22.68
C ALA A 389 -11.03 48.10 21.98
N ARG A 390 -9.95 48.07 22.76
CA ARG A 390 -8.57 47.96 22.27
C ARG A 390 -8.36 46.64 21.52
N GLU A 391 -8.74 45.53 22.13
CA GLU A 391 -8.59 44.21 21.52
C GLU A 391 -9.44 44.06 20.25
N ARG A 392 -10.67 44.58 20.25
CA ARG A 392 -11.52 44.63 19.05
C ARG A 392 -10.90 45.45 17.92
N ARG A 393 -10.14 46.51 18.23
CA ARG A 393 -9.36 47.24 17.22
C ARG A 393 -8.20 46.40 16.69
N TRP A 394 -7.42 45.79 17.58
CA TRP A 394 -6.29 44.95 17.17
C TRP A 394 -6.72 43.75 16.32
N ARG A 395 -7.80 43.07 16.67
CA ARG A 395 -8.33 41.94 15.87
C ARG A 395 -8.72 42.31 14.45
N ARG A 396 -9.12 43.56 14.19
CA ARG A 396 -9.39 44.05 12.82
C ARG A 396 -8.12 44.13 11.97
N THR A 397 -6.95 44.24 12.58
CA THR A 397 -5.66 44.34 11.88
C THR A 397 -4.99 42.98 11.64
N ILE A 398 -5.52 41.90 12.22
CA ILE A 398 -4.93 40.56 12.04
C ILE A 398 -5.17 40.10 10.60
N ARG A 399 -4.09 39.65 9.97
CA ARG A 399 -4.05 39.10 8.61
C ARG A 399 -3.70 37.63 8.71
N VAL A 400 -3.95 36.86 7.67
CA VAL A 400 -3.60 35.43 7.64
C VAL A 400 -2.10 35.23 7.86
N GLU A 401 -1.23 36.03 7.24
CA GLU A 401 0.21 35.95 7.44
C GLU A 401 0.64 36.13 8.91
N HIS A 402 -0.13 36.91 9.69
CA HIS A 402 0.18 37.11 11.10
C HIS A 402 -0.04 35.82 11.91
N LEU A 403 -1.02 35.01 11.52
CA LEU A 403 -1.26 33.71 12.13
C LEU A 403 -0.14 32.73 11.74
N LEU A 404 0.25 32.70 10.47
CA LEU A 404 1.29 31.80 9.95
C LEU A 404 2.68 32.11 10.53
N ARG A 405 2.98 33.38 10.80
CA ARG A 405 4.25 33.81 11.41
C ARG A 405 4.24 33.82 12.94
N HIS A 406 3.17 33.32 13.57
CA HIS A 406 3.01 33.32 15.03
C HIS A 406 3.12 34.70 15.69
N ASN A 407 2.74 35.77 14.98
CA ASN A 407 2.82 37.15 15.48
C ASN A 407 1.46 37.88 15.49
N ALA A 408 0.35 37.16 15.37
CA ALA A 408 -1.02 37.69 15.48
C ALA A 408 -1.40 38.22 16.87
N GLY A 409 -0.51 38.10 17.87
CA GLY A 409 -0.73 38.57 19.23
C GLY A 409 -1.42 37.56 20.15
N PHE A 410 -1.71 36.35 19.68
CA PHE A 410 -2.22 35.25 20.52
C PHE A 410 -1.09 34.66 21.40
N PRO A 411 -1.42 34.04 22.54
CA PRO A 411 -0.45 33.28 23.34
C PRO A 411 0.03 32.04 22.57
N ALA A 412 1.26 31.60 22.87
CA ALA A 412 1.93 30.42 22.30
C ALA A 412 1.06 29.15 22.32
N TRP A 413 0.35 28.90 23.44
CA TRP A 413 -0.42 27.66 23.60
C TRP A 413 -1.72 27.83 24.39
N ARG A 414 -2.76 27.11 23.94
CA ARG A 414 -4.04 26.90 24.65
C ARG A 414 -4.60 25.50 24.34
N PRO A 415 -5.24 24.80 25.30
CA PRO A 415 -5.83 23.49 25.08
C PRO A 415 -7.20 23.61 24.38
N LEU A 416 -7.22 24.09 23.13
CA LEU A 416 -8.47 24.36 22.39
C LEU A 416 -9.32 23.10 22.17
N TYR A 417 -8.68 21.93 22.08
CA TYR A 417 -9.33 20.62 21.99
C TYR A 417 -10.19 20.27 23.22
N ARG A 418 -9.98 20.92 24.37
CA ARG A 418 -10.82 20.76 25.57
C ARG A 418 -12.02 21.72 25.61
N ARG A 419 -12.06 22.72 24.71
CA ARG A 419 -12.98 23.87 24.80
C ARG A 419 -14.06 23.91 23.72
N GLY A 420 -14.06 22.96 22.79
CA GLY A 420 -15.09 22.85 21.75
C GLY A 420 -15.09 21.48 21.09
N ARG A 421 -16.24 21.08 20.52
CA ARG A 421 -16.38 19.90 19.66
C ARG A 421 -16.75 20.34 18.25
N GLY A 422 -16.21 19.66 17.25
CA GLY A 422 -16.42 20.00 15.83
C GLY A 422 -15.78 21.34 15.42
N LEU A 423 -15.81 21.62 14.12
CA LEU A 423 -15.15 22.78 13.51
C LEU A 423 -15.65 24.10 14.13
N SER A 424 -16.96 24.33 14.14
CA SER A 424 -17.56 25.58 14.63
C SER A 424 -17.23 25.87 16.09
N GLY A 425 -17.22 24.83 16.94
CA GLY A 425 -16.86 24.96 18.35
C GLY A 425 -15.39 25.31 18.56
N ILE A 426 -14.49 24.65 17.82
CA ILE A 426 -13.05 24.93 17.88
C ILE A 426 -12.73 26.34 17.39
N VAL A 427 -13.32 26.76 16.27
CA VAL A 427 -13.15 28.11 15.72
C VAL A 427 -13.66 29.18 16.69
N ALA A 428 -14.83 28.96 17.30
CA ALA A 428 -15.37 29.87 18.30
C ALA A 428 -14.46 29.98 19.55
N ALA A 429 -13.95 28.83 20.03
CA ALA A 429 -13.02 28.79 21.16
C ALA A 429 -11.70 29.50 20.85
N ALA A 430 -11.14 29.29 19.65
CA ALA A 430 -9.93 29.95 19.17
C ALA A 430 -10.13 31.47 19.06
N ALA A 431 -11.25 31.89 18.45
CA ALA A 431 -11.58 33.30 18.29
C ALA A 431 -11.79 34.02 19.63
N ALA A 432 -12.18 33.32 20.69
CA ALA A 432 -12.35 33.87 22.03
C ALA A 432 -11.05 34.02 22.84
N VAL A 433 -9.91 33.48 22.37
CA VAL A 433 -8.63 33.57 23.10
C VAL A 433 -8.17 35.03 23.16
N PRO A 434 -7.94 35.62 24.34
CA PRO A 434 -7.48 37.00 24.43
C PRO A 434 -6.11 37.22 23.77
N LEU A 435 -5.92 38.38 23.13
CA LEU A 435 -4.61 38.78 22.62
C LEU A 435 -3.67 39.16 23.78
N ALA A 436 -2.48 38.57 23.79
CA ALA A 436 -1.38 38.87 24.71
C ALA A 436 -0.54 40.08 24.27
N SER A 437 -0.52 40.40 22.97
CA SER A 437 0.23 41.54 22.44
C SER A 437 -0.44 42.13 21.19
N ARG A 438 0.08 43.27 20.72
CA ARG A 438 -0.38 43.89 19.47
C ARG A 438 0.07 43.01 18.28
N PRO A 439 -0.83 42.72 17.32
CA PRO A 439 -0.48 41.97 16.11
C PRO A 439 0.70 42.60 15.36
N GLY A 440 1.59 41.75 14.82
CA GLY A 440 2.76 42.13 14.04
C GLY A 440 3.98 42.59 14.84
N VAL A 441 3.87 42.75 16.17
CA VAL A 441 4.96 43.28 17.01
C VAL A 441 5.90 42.21 17.53
N LYS A 442 5.37 41.05 17.92
CA LYS A 442 6.15 39.99 18.54
C LYS A 442 5.68 38.61 18.09
N THR A 443 6.64 37.74 17.75
CA THR A 443 6.41 36.32 17.53
C THR A 443 6.35 35.60 18.88
N LEU A 444 5.27 34.87 19.12
CA LEU A 444 5.04 34.06 20.31
C LEU A 444 4.69 32.64 19.84
N TYR A 445 5.63 31.71 20.02
CA TYR A 445 5.50 30.32 19.60
C TYR A 445 5.50 29.38 20.81
#